data_AF-A0A2V9G1R6-F1
#
_entry.id   AF-A0A2V9G1R6-F1
#
_cell.length_a   1.000
_cell.length_b   1.000
_cell.length_c   1.000
_cell.angle_alpha   90.00
_cell.angle_beta   90.00
_cell.angle_gamma   90.00
#
_symmetry.space_group_name_H-M   'P 1'
#
loop_
_entity.id
_entity.type
_entity.pdbx_description
1 polymer ?
#
loop_
_entity_poly.entity_id
_entity_poly.type
_entity_poly.pdbx_seq_one_letter_code
_entity_poly.pdbx_strand_id
1 'polypeptide(L)'
;MRVLLSLFAGLLLALPAQRKQGNPLDHLPPNFEILTHFGERADISPDNLRVAFMAKSFGDAMVIDLKTREIRCLTCNVPAAVFLRVM
;
A
#
# COMPACT_ATOMS: atom_id res chain seq x y z
N MET A 1 -9.04 43.60 -23.67
CA MET A 1 -8.51 43.56 -22.29
C MET A 1 -9.13 42.48 -21.40
N ARG A 2 -10.44 42.17 -21.51
CA ARG A 2 -11.09 41.10 -20.72
C ARG A 2 -10.70 39.67 -21.12
N VAL A 3 -10.48 39.41 -22.41
CA VAL A 3 -10.09 38.08 -22.93
C VAL A 3 -8.65 37.70 -22.56
N LEU A 4 -7.75 38.69 -22.43
CA LEU A 4 -6.35 38.46 -22.05
C LEU A 4 -6.20 38.08 -20.57
N LEU A 5 -7.10 38.59 -19.69
CA LEU A 5 -7.13 38.24 -18.27
C LEU A 5 -7.56 36.78 -18.05
N SER A 6 -8.46 36.25 -18.89
CA SER A 6 -8.97 34.89 -18.77
C SER A 6 -7.93 33.82 -19.11
N LEU A 7 -6.98 34.11 -20.01
CA LEU A 7 -5.88 33.18 -20.34
C LEU A 7 -4.83 33.08 -19.23
N PHE A 8 -4.63 34.15 -18.44
CA PHE A 8 -3.65 34.14 -17.35
C PHE A 8 -4.14 33.34 -16.12
N ALA A 9 -5.46 33.30 -15.88
CA ALA A 9 -6.05 32.57 -14.77
C ALA A 9 -5.98 31.03 -14.94
N GLY A 10 -6.03 30.53 -16.19
CA GLY A 10 -5.95 29.09 -16.46
C GLY A 10 -4.54 28.49 -16.25
N LEU A 11 -3.49 29.31 -16.41
CA LEU A 11 -2.10 28.84 -16.29
C LEU A 11 -1.64 28.62 -14.85
N LEU A 12 -2.28 29.30 -13.87
CA LEU A 12 -1.97 29.14 -12.45
C LEU A 12 -2.53 27.85 -11.82
N LEU A 13 -3.47 27.18 -12.48
CA LEU A 13 -4.12 25.97 -11.96
C LEU A 13 -3.38 24.66 -12.26
N ALA A 14 -2.31 24.72 -13.07
CA ALA A 14 -1.58 23.53 -13.54
C ALA A 14 -0.14 23.48 -13.03
N LEU A 15 0.13 23.97 -11.81
CA LEU A 15 1.43 23.73 -11.19
C LEU A 15 1.60 22.21 -10.97
N PRO A 16 2.61 21.56 -11.58
CA PRO A 16 2.83 20.15 -11.37
C PRO A 16 3.16 19.94 -9.88
N ALA A 17 2.49 18.97 -9.25
CA ALA A 17 2.82 18.58 -7.89
C ALA A 17 4.30 18.15 -7.85
N GLN A 18 5.13 18.93 -7.17
CA GLN A 18 6.55 18.62 -7.01
C GLN A 18 6.68 17.28 -6.27
N ARG A 19 7.37 16.31 -6.88
CA ARG A 19 7.69 15.05 -6.20
C ARG A 19 8.53 15.38 -4.97
N LYS A 20 8.08 14.94 -3.79
CA LYS A 20 8.91 14.95 -2.59
C LYS A 20 10.14 14.07 -2.81
N GLN A 21 11.31 14.58 -2.42
CA GLN A 21 12.56 13.82 -2.45
C GLN A 21 12.66 12.94 -1.19
N GLY A 22 13.44 11.86 -1.27
CA GLY A 22 13.67 10.92 -0.16
C GLY A 22 12.78 9.67 -0.20
N ASN A 23 12.98 8.78 0.77
CA ASN A 23 12.16 7.57 0.92
C ASN A 23 10.86 7.91 1.66
N PRO A 24 9.67 7.61 1.09
CA PRO A 24 8.39 7.89 1.74
C PRO A 24 8.20 7.23 3.12
N LEU A 25 8.90 6.13 3.39
CA LEU A 25 8.82 5.42 4.67
C LEU A 25 9.53 6.17 5.81
N ASP A 26 10.45 7.09 5.50
CA ASP A 26 11.23 7.84 6.51
C ASP A 26 10.38 8.94 7.18
N HIS A 27 9.30 9.36 6.53
CA HIS A 27 8.43 10.46 6.95
C HIS A 27 6.96 10.10 6.82
N LEU A 28 6.56 9.00 7.48
CA LEU A 28 5.16 8.59 7.52
C LEU A 28 4.30 9.58 8.33
N PRO A 29 3.06 9.85 7.91
CA PRO A 29 2.10 10.60 8.71
C PRO A 29 1.91 9.96 10.11
N PRO A 30 1.56 10.73 11.14
CA PRO A 30 1.47 10.23 12.52
C PRO A 30 0.38 9.15 12.71
N ASN A 31 -0.57 9.04 11.79
CA ASN A 31 -1.64 8.04 11.80
C ASN A 31 -1.35 6.81 10.92
N PHE A 32 -0.13 6.68 10.42
CA PHE A 32 0.32 5.54 9.62
C PHE A 32 1.25 4.67 10.46
N GLU A 33 1.20 3.38 10.22
CA GLU A 33 2.06 2.42 10.90
C GLU A 33 2.52 1.34 9.92
N ILE A 34 3.78 0.94 10.05
CA ILE A 34 4.35 -0.17 9.29
C ILE A 34 3.93 -1.47 9.98
N LEU A 35 3.14 -2.29 9.28
CA LEU A 35 2.73 -3.61 9.78
C LEU A 35 3.81 -4.68 9.55
N THR A 36 4.52 -4.59 8.43
CA THR A 36 5.59 -5.50 8.01
C THR A 36 6.47 -4.84 6.94
N HIS A 37 7.73 -5.27 6.83
CA HIS A 37 8.68 -4.80 5.82
C HIS A 37 8.74 -5.68 4.55
N PHE A 38 7.98 -6.78 4.52
CA PHE A 38 7.86 -7.66 3.36
C PHE A 38 6.39 -7.92 3.05
N GLY A 39 6.13 -8.27 1.80
CA GLY A 39 4.82 -8.69 1.34
C GLY A 39 4.29 -7.86 0.18
N GLU A 40 3.38 -8.46 -0.57
CA GLU A 40 2.78 -7.91 -1.78
C GLU A 40 1.26 -8.16 -1.75
N ARG A 41 0.49 -7.34 -2.48
CA ARG A 41 -0.95 -7.58 -2.76
C ARG A 41 -1.78 -7.79 -1.48
N ALA A 42 -1.54 -6.95 -0.48
CA ALA A 42 -2.27 -6.99 0.78
C ALA A 42 -3.77 -6.73 0.58
N ASP A 43 -4.61 -7.44 1.32
CA ASP A 43 -6.04 -7.23 1.42
C ASP A 43 -6.48 -7.25 2.88
N ILE A 44 -7.42 -6.38 3.24
CA ILE A 44 -7.91 -6.24 4.61
C ILE A 44 -9.11 -7.14 4.81
N SER A 45 -9.16 -7.85 5.94
CA SER A 45 -10.31 -8.70 6.24
C SER A 45 -11.58 -7.86 6.44
N PRO A 46 -12.79 -8.40 6.12
CA PRO A 46 -14.04 -7.65 6.28
C PRO A 46 -14.34 -7.16 7.70
N ASP A 47 -13.76 -7.82 8.72
CA ASP A 47 -13.86 -7.44 10.13
C ASP A 47 -12.83 -6.36 10.55
N ASN A 48 -11.93 -5.93 9.65
CA ASN A 48 -10.82 -5.00 9.89
C ASN A 48 -9.84 -5.44 11.00
N LEU A 49 -9.77 -6.73 11.32
CA LEU A 49 -8.88 -7.23 12.37
C LEU A 49 -7.57 -7.80 11.83
N ARG A 50 -7.52 -8.14 10.54
CA ARG A 50 -6.42 -8.86 9.92
C ARG A 50 -6.11 -8.29 8.53
N VAL A 51 -4.87 -8.50 8.10
CA VAL A 51 -4.46 -8.23 6.72
C VAL A 51 -3.85 -9.50 6.15
N ALA A 52 -4.43 -10.01 5.07
CA ALA A 52 -3.83 -11.09 4.29
C ALA A 52 -2.90 -10.49 3.25
N PHE A 53 -1.76 -11.13 2.97
CA PHE A 53 -0.82 -10.66 1.95
C PHE A 53 -0.01 -11.82 1.37
N MET A 54 0.61 -11.60 0.22
CA MET A 54 1.54 -12.56 -0.38
C MET A 54 2.95 -12.31 0.15
N ALA A 55 3.71 -13.33 0.52
CA ALA A 55 5.11 -13.16 0.94
C ALA A 55 6.00 -12.60 -0.20
N LYS A 56 5.68 -12.99 -1.44
CA LYS A 56 6.26 -12.51 -2.72
C LYS A 56 5.33 -12.92 -3.87
N SER A 57 5.56 -12.42 -5.08
CA SER A 57 4.91 -12.93 -6.28
C SER A 57 5.14 -14.45 -6.45
N PHE A 58 4.06 -15.21 -6.63
CA PHE A 58 4.08 -16.69 -6.67
C PHE A 58 4.66 -17.35 -5.41
N GLY A 59 4.39 -16.77 -4.24
CA GLY A 59 4.84 -17.26 -2.93
C GLY A 59 3.70 -17.74 -2.03
N ASP A 60 3.98 -17.79 -0.73
CA ASP A 60 3.01 -18.16 0.28
C ASP A 60 2.02 -17.04 0.62
N ALA A 61 0.79 -17.43 0.92
CA ALA A 61 -0.19 -16.55 1.54
C ALA A 61 0.08 -16.45 3.04
N MET A 62 0.13 -15.22 3.53
CA MET A 62 0.38 -14.86 4.91
C MET A 62 -0.82 -14.07 5.46
N VAL A 63 -0.98 -14.06 6.78
CA VAL A 63 -1.91 -13.17 7.47
C VAL A 63 -1.22 -12.53 8.67
N ILE A 64 -1.44 -11.24 8.88
CA ILE A 64 -1.07 -10.55 10.11
C ILE A 64 -2.34 -10.20 10.92
N ASP A 65 -2.31 -10.47 12.22
CA ASP A 65 -3.32 -9.98 13.16
C ASP A 65 -2.95 -8.57 13.64
N LEU A 66 -3.87 -7.61 13.49
CA LEU A 66 -3.57 -6.19 13.73
C LEU A 66 -3.43 -5.85 15.22
N LYS A 67 -4.02 -6.65 16.10
CA LYS A 67 -3.96 -6.45 17.55
C LYS A 67 -2.66 -6.98 18.13
N THR A 68 -2.26 -8.18 17.73
CA THR A 68 -1.11 -8.92 18.30
C THR A 68 0.17 -8.75 17.50
N ARG A 69 0.07 -8.37 16.23
CA ARG A 69 1.17 -8.31 15.26
C ARG A 69 1.80 -9.66 14.94
N GLU A 70 1.11 -10.75 15.27
CA GLU A 70 1.53 -12.08 14.87
C GLU A 70 1.30 -12.27 13.36
N ILE A 71 2.36 -12.69 12.65
CA ILE A 71 2.30 -13.08 11.25
C ILE A 71 2.27 -14.60 11.16
N ARG A 72 1.28 -15.14 10.47
CA ARG A 72 1.10 -16.58 10.24
C ARG A 72 1.10 -16.90 8.77
N CYS A 73 1.74 -18.02 8.41
CA CYS A 73 1.66 -18.57 7.08
C CYS A 73 0.41 -19.43 6.93
N LEU A 74 -0.37 -19.19 5.88
CA LEU A 74 -1.59 -19.94 5.57
C LEU A 74 -1.31 -21.14 4.65
N THR A 75 -0.24 -21.08 3.84
CA THR A 75 0.00 -22.04 2.76
C THR A 75 1.33 -22.77 2.82
N CYS A 76 2.18 -22.51 3.82
CA CYS A 76 3.55 -23.07 3.88
C CYS A 76 3.63 -24.60 3.87
N ASN A 77 2.53 -25.28 4.20
CA ASN A 77 2.44 -26.74 4.20
C ASN A 77 1.70 -27.29 2.97
N VAL A 78 1.50 -26.46 1.94
CA VAL A 78 0.91 -26.87 0.65
C VAL A 78 2.04 -27.07 -0.35
N PRO A 79 2.42 -28.32 -0.67
CA PRO A 79 3.56 -28.59 -1.53
C PRO A 79 3.31 -28.09 -2.96
N ALA A 80 4.34 -27.50 -3.58
CA ALA A 80 4.35 -27.04 -4.97
C ALA A 80 3.24 -26.03 -5.35
N ALA A 81 2.59 -25.39 -4.38
CA ALA A 81 1.61 -24.36 -4.67
C ALA A 81 2.27 -23.01 -4.97
N VAL A 82 1.73 -22.31 -5.98
CA VAL A 82 2.17 -20.99 -6.41
C VAL A 82 0.98 -20.04 -6.37
N PHE A 83 0.76 -19.41 -5.23
CA PHE A 83 -0.32 -18.45 -5.06
C PHE A 83 0.12 -17.09 -5.61
N LEU A 84 -0.74 -16.45 -6.42
CA LEU A 84 -0.46 -15.13 -6.98
C LEU A 84 -1.10 -14.00 -6.17
N ARG A 85 -2.23 -14.27 -5.51
CA ARG A 85 -3.02 -13.26 -4.82
C ARG A 85 -3.84 -13.87 -3.68
N VAL A 86 -4.07 -13.07 -2.64
CA VAL A 86 -5.06 -13.25 -1.59
C VAL A 86 -6.17 -12.20 -1.75
N MET A 87 -7.37 -12.54 -1.25
CA MET A 87 -8.59 -11.72 -1.26
C MET A 87 -9.28 -11.86 0.10
#